data_AF-A0A7X8HNV0-F1
#
_entry.id   AF-A0A7X8HNV0-F1
#
_cell.length_a   1.000
_cell.length_b   1.000
_cell.length_c   1.000
_cell.angle_alpha   90.00
_cell.angle_beta   90.00
_cell.angle_gamma   90.00
#
_symmetry.space_group_name_H-M   'P 1'
#
loop_
_entity.id
_entity.type
_entity.pdbx_description
1 polymer ?
#
loop_
_entity_poly.entity_id
_entity_poly.type
_entity_poly.pdbx_seq_one_letter_code
_entity_poly.pdbx_strand_id
1 'polypeptide(L)' 'ELKDYVRSHMAKHKTPRYVDFVADFPMNAAGKILKYKMREQAVEKFGLQLDSSIETA' A
#
# COMPACT_ATOMS: atom_id res chain seq x y z
N GLU A 1 10.72 -3.13 13.77
CA GLU A 1 9.53 -3.02 14.65
C GLU A 1 8.21 -3.32 13.93
N LEU A 2 7.61 -2.43 13.12
CA LEU A 2 6.29 -2.71 12.52
C LEU A 2 6.29 -3.93 11.57
N LYS A 3 7.28 -4.02 10.69
CA LYS A 3 7.41 -5.18 9.78
C LYS A 3 7.65 -6.48 10.53
N ASP A 4 8.39 -6.44 11.63
CA ASP A 4 8.70 -7.61 12.45
C ASP A 4 7.46 -8.05 13.23
N TYR A 5 6.70 -7.08 13.76
CA TYR A 5 5.40 -7.32 14.37
C TYR A 5 4.44 -8.00 13.38
N VAL A 6 4.30 -7.47 12.16
CA VAL A 6 3.44 -8.11 11.16
C VAL A 6 3.96 -9.51 10.80
N ARG A 7 5.29 -9.69 10.68
CA ARG A 7 5.89 -10.98 10.34
C ARG A 7 5.71 -12.03 11.44
N SER A 8 5.70 -11.64 12.72
CA SER A 8 5.48 -12.59 13.82
C SER A 8 4.00 -12.97 14.00
N HIS A 9 3.07 -12.12 13.55
CA HIS A 9 1.62 -12.34 13.69
C HIS A 9 0.93 -12.82 12.41
N MET A 10 1.60 -12.78 11.25
CA MET A 10 1.00 -13.14 9.96
C MET A 10 1.95 -13.96 9.08
N ALA A 11 1.38 -14.68 8.11
CA ALA A 11 2.15 -15.40 7.12
C ALA A 11 3.09 -14.46 6.34
N LYS A 12 4.30 -14.95 6.01
CA LYS A 12 5.37 -14.17 5.36
C LYS A 12 4.91 -13.41 4.10
N HIS A 13 4.05 -14.01 3.27
CA HIS A 13 3.56 -13.38 2.04
C HIS A 13 2.61 -12.20 2.28
N LYS A 14 2.03 -12.07 3.49
CA LYS A 14 1.17 -10.95 3.89
C LYS A 14 1.95 -9.81 4.55
N THR A 15 3.26 -9.98 4.75
CA THR A 15 4.09 -8.92 5.32
C THR A 15 4.31 -7.82 4.28
N PRO A 16 4.01 -6.55 4.59
CA PRO A 16 4.13 -5.46 3.63
C PRO A 16 5.60 -5.20 3.26
N ARG A 17 5.87 -5.02 1.96
CA ARG A 17 7.19 -4.60 1.47
C ARG A 17 7.50 -3.16 1.81
N TYR A 18 6.50 -2.27 1.76
CA TYR A 18 6.61 -0.85 2.07
C TYR A 18 5.60 -0.45 3.13
N VAL A 19 6.00 0.45 4.02
CA VAL A 19 5.14 1.04 5.05
C VAL A 19 5.44 2.53 5.02
N ASP A 20 4.39 3.33 4.90
CA ASP A 20 4.47 4.77 4.84
C ASP A 20 3.46 5.37 5.82
N PHE A 21 3.90 6.40 6.56
CA PHE A 21 3.04 7.15 7.45
C PHE A 21 2.62 8.42 6.73
N VAL A 22 1.31 8.61 6.57
CA VAL A 22 0.71 9.75 5.87
C VAL A 22 -0.13 10.56 6.85
N ALA A 23 -0.25 11.86 6.60
CA ALA A 23 -1.10 12.74 7.42
C ALA A 23 -2.58 12.40 7.25
N ASP A 24 -3.01 12.14 6.00
CA ASP A 24 -4.41 11.87 5.66
C ASP A 24 -4.54 10.87 4.50
N PHE A 25 -5.68 10.19 4.45
CA PHE A 25 -6.03 9.30 3.34
C PHE A 25 -6.85 10.04 2.27
N PRO A 26 -6.68 9.72 0.97
CA PRO A 26 -7.57 10.24 -0.06
C PRO A 26 -8.97 9.68 0.16
N MET A 27 -9.95 10.56 0.38
CA MET A 27 -11.34 10.19 0.61
C MET A 27 -12.26 10.84 -0.44
N ASN A 28 -13.41 10.23 -0.68
CA ASN A 28 -14.48 10.89 -1.44
C ASN A 28 -15.29 11.84 -0.54
N ALA A 29 -16.25 12.57 -1.12
CA ALA A 29 -17.12 13.49 -0.38
C ALA A 29 -17.94 12.80 0.74
N ALA A 30 -18.12 11.48 0.66
CA ALA A 30 -18.81 10.67 1.67
C ALA A 30 -17.84 10.02 2.69
N GLY A 31 -16.56 10.38 2.69
CA GLY A 31 -15.55 9.85 3.62
C GLY A 31 -15.05 8.43 3.33
N LYS A 32 -15.41 7.82 2.18
CA LYS A 32 -14.86 6.51 1.79
C LYS A 32 -13.44 6.67 1.27
N ILE A 33 -12.53 5.84 1.78
CA ILE A 33 -11.12 5.81 1.36
C ILE A 33 -11.02 5.32 -0.10
N LEU A 34 -10.35 6.12 -0.92
CA LEU A 34 -10.09 5.85 -2.33
C LEU A 34 -8.78 5.06 -2.49
N LYS A 35 -8.87 3.73 -2.30
CA LYS A 35 -7.70 2.83 -2.39
C LYS A 35 -6.97 2.88 -3.73
N TYR A 36 -7.64 3.21 -4.83
CA TYR A 36 -6.99 3.30 -6.15
C TYR A 36 -6.02 4.49 -6.21
N LYS A 37 -6.40 5.66 -5.69
CA LYS A 37 -5.50 6.82 -5.58
C LYS A 37 -4.30 6.53 -4.69
N MET A 38 -4.50 5.77 -3.60
CA MET A 38 -3.39 5.34 -2.75
C MET A 38 -2.40 4.44 -3.51
N ARG A 39 -2.89 3.58 -4.41
CA ARG A 39 -2.01 2.75 -5.26
C ARG A 39 -1.23 3.60 -6.25
N GLU A 40 -1.88 4.54 -6.93
CA GLU A 40 -1.22 5.48 -7.86
C GLU A 40 -0.11 6.27 -7.14
N GLN A 41 -0.43 6.85 -5.98
CA GLN A 41 0.53 7.57 -5.13
C GLN A 41 1.70 6.68 -4.68
N ALA A 42 1.43 5.42 -4.32
CA ALA A 42 2.47 4.48 -3.94
C ALA A 42 3.37 4.09 -5.13
N VAL A 43 2.80 3.94 -6.32
CA VAL A 43 3.55 3.65 -7.55
C VAL A 43 4.51 4.80 -7.87
N GLU A 44 4.03 6.04 -7.79
CA GLU A 44 4.86 7.23 -8.00
C GLU A 44 5.93 7.38 -6.91
N LYS A 45 5.57 7.24 -5.63
CA LYS A 45 6.47 7.45 -4.49
C LYS A 45 7.57 6.40 -4.39
N PHE A 46 7.27 5.14 -4.70
CA PHE A 46 8.22 4.03 -4.57
C PHE A 46 8.78 3.54 -5.91
N GLY A 47 8.44 4.16 -7.03
CA GLY A 47 8.94 3.78 -8.36
C GLY A 47 8.48 2.38 -8.79
N LEU A 48 7.23 2.02 -8.51
CA LEU A 48 6.69 0.67 -8.73
C LEU A 48 5.98 0.52 -10.08
N GLN A 49 6.40 1.28 -11.10
CA GLN A 49 5.73 1.26 -12.41
C GLN A 49 5.77 -0.13 -13.05
N LEU A 50 6.88 -0.86 -12.87
CA LEU A 50 7.03 -2.23 -13.35
C LEU A 50 6.02 -3.16 -12.66
N ASP A 51 5.97 -3.16 -11.33
CA ASP A 51 5.03 -3.99 -10.57
C ASP A 51 3.57 -3.64 -10.90
N SER A 52 3.25 -2.38 -11.14
CA SER A 52 1.90 -1.93 -11.51
C SER A 52 1.47 -2.39 -12.90
N SER A 53 2.42 -2.68 -13.79
CA SER A 53 2.14 -3.12 -15.16
C SER A 53 1.90 -4.64 -15.29
N ILE A 54 2.13 -5.38 -14.21
CA ILE A 54 1.93 -6.83 -14.19
C ILE A 54 0.43 -7.13 -14.03
N GLU A 55 -0.22 -7.54 -15.12
CA GLU A 55 -1.56 -8.13 -15.05
C GLU A 55 -1.50 -9.44 -14.25
N THR A 56 -2.04 -9.40 -13.04
CA THR A 56 -2.17 -10.59 -12.19
C THR A 56 -3.57 -11.18 -12.40
N ALA A 57 -3.63 -12.47 -12.72
CA ALA A 57 -4.87 -13.24 -12.93
C ALA A 57 -5.69 -13.41 -11.63
#